data_AF-A0A357IY86-F1
#
_entry.id   AF-A0A357IY86-F1
#
_cell.length_a   1.000
_cell.length_b   1.000
_cell.length_c   1.000
_cell.angle_alpha   90.00
_cell.angle_beta   90.00
_cell.angle_gamma   90.00
#
_symmetry.space_group_name_H-M   'P 1'
#
loop_
_entity.id
_entity.type
_entity.pdbx_description
1 polymer ?
#
loop_
_entity_poly.entity_id
_entity_poly.type
_entity_poly.pdbx_seq_one_letter_code
_entity_poly.pdbx_strand_id
1 'polypeptide(L)'
;KDSQRSEGEPLIEVQYSRDHVDRLRDYQNQLMRRLATRATVIEVCPTSNLRIGAVKKHPVHRFLSNDLSVVVGADDPGIFDTDLEQEFQILKRDGVSESDLERMVELSRKSTSPALSGRSN
;
A
#
# COMPACT_ATOMS: atom_id res chain seq x y z
N LYS A 1 -17.67 13.15 6.01
CA LYS A 1 -17.66 13.76 7.36
C LYS A 1 -16.22 14.18 7.62
N ASP A 2 -15.92 15.45 7.38
CA ASP A 2 -14.61 16.02 7.72
C ASP A 2 -14.37 15.81 9.22
N SER A 3 -13.30 15.08 9.54
CA SER A 3 -12.79 15.02 10.90
C SER A 3 -12.18 16.39 11.22
N GLN A 4 -13.03 17.33 11.62
CA GLN A 4 -12.56 18.53 12.29
C GLN A 4 -11.91 18.06 13.59
N ARG A 5 -10.56 17.99 13.60
CA ARG A 5 -9.81 18.03 14.85
C ARG A 5 -10.37 19.22 15.63
N SER A 6 -10.80 18.99 16.87
CA SER A 6 -11.16 20.04 17.80
C SER A 6 -10.05 21.10 17.77
N GLU A 7 -10.39 22.32 17.36
CA GLU A 7 -9.48 23.45 17.43
C GLU A 7 -9.00 23.58 18.89
N GLY A 8 -7.74 23.25 19.15
CA GLY A 8 -7.11 23.47 20.46
C GLY A 8 -6.39 22.29 21.11
N GLU A 9 -6.44 21.07 20.56
CA GLU A 9 -5.58 20.01 21.09
C GLU A 9 -4.10 20.26 20.70
N PRO A 10 -3.16 20.25 21.66
CA PRO A 10 -1.76 20.48 21.35
C PRO A 10 -1.25 19.37 20.43
N LEU A 11 -0.63 19.76 19.32
CA LEU A 11 0.10 18.82 18.49
C LEU A 11 1.25 18.24 19.32
N ILE A 12 1.21 16.93 19.55
CA ILE A 12 2.34 16.22 20.14
C ILE A 12 3.33 15.95 19.01
N GLU A 13 4.48 16.60 19.06
CA GLU A 13 5.59 16.27 18.18
C GLU A 13 6.32 15.05 18.74
N VAL A 14 6.21 13.93 18.04
CA VAL A 14 6.96 12.71 18.38
C VAL A 14 8.29 12.76 17.65
N GLN A 15 9.38 13.00 18.38
CA GLN A 15 10.73 12.94 17.83
C GLN A 15 11.33 11.55 18.01
N TYR A 16 11.74 10.94 16.90
CA TYR A 16 12.45 9.68 16.90
C TYR A 16 13.96 9.93 16.81
N SER A 17 14.74 9.26 17.67
CA SER A 17 16.20 9.31 17.57
C SER A 17 16.67 8.70 16.26
N ARG A 18 17.84 9.13 15.77
CA ARG A 18 18.43 8.60 14.54
C ARG A 18 18.57 7.07 14.60
N ASP A 19 19.09 6.55 15.71
CA ASP A 19 19.24 5.11 15.94
C ASP A 19 17.92 4.36 15.89
N HIS A 20 16.83 4.96 16.41
CA HIS A 20 15.51 4.35 16.32
C HIS A 20 15.07 4.23 14.86
N VAL A 21 15.18 5.32 14.10
CA VAL A 21 14.78 5.34 12.68
C VAL A 21 15.60 4.34 11.87
N ASP A 22 16.90 4.25 12.12
CA ASP A 22 17.77 3.32 11.39
C ASP A 22 17.44 1.85 11.72
N ARG A 23 17.16 1.52 12.99
CA ARG A 23 16.66 0.18 13.37
C ARG A 23 15.34 -0.17 12.70
N LEU A 24 14.40 0.76 12.60
CA LEU A 24 13.12 0.53 11.90
C LEU A 24 13.35 0.26 10.41
N ARG A 25 14.27 1.00 9.76
CA ARG A 25 14.62 0.77 8.36
C ARG A 25 15.23 -0.61 8.15
N ASP A 26 16.14 -1.03 9.03
CA ASP A 26 16.75 -2.35 8.96
C ASP A 26 15.72 -3.47 9.12
N TYR A 27 14.80 -3.31 10.07
CA TYR A 27 13.71 -4.26 10.27
C TYR A 27 12.79 -4.33 9.05
N GLN A 28 12.40 -3.19 8.48
CA GLN A 28 11.62 -3.14 7.24
C GLN A 28 12.33 -3.85 6.09
N ASN A 29 13.64 -3.61 5.91
CA ASN A 29 14.42 -4.25 4.85
C ASN A 29 14.48 -5.78 5.04
N GLN A 30 14.66 -6.26 6.28
CA GLN A 30 14.61 -7.68 6.58
C GLN A 30 13.23 -8.29 6.33
N LEU A 31 12.17 -7.58 6.69
CA LEU A 31 10.80 -8.04 6.48
C LEU A 31 10.47 -8.12 4.99
N MET A 32 10.80 -7.09 4.20
CA MET A 32 10.59 -7.11 2.74
C MET A 32 11.31 -8.30 2.10
N ARG A 33 12.56 -8.57 2.45
CA ARG A 33 13.27 -9.77 1.96
C ARG A 33 12.52 -11.06 2.27
N ARG A 34 12.01 -11.21 3.50
CA ARG A 34 11.25 -12.40 3.91
C ARG A 34 9.92 -12.53 3.17
N LEU A 35 9.22 -11.42 2.91
CA LEU A 35 7.97 -11.40 2.17
C LEU A 35 8.19 -11.75 0.69
N ALA A 36 9.25 -11.20 0.07
CA ALA A 36 9.66 -11.53 -1.28
C ALA A 36 9.95 -13.04 -1.43
N THR A 37 10.77 -13.62 -0.54
CA THR A 37 11.09 -15.05 -0.57
C THR A 37 9.86 -15.95 -0.43
N ARG A 38 8.84 -15.50 0.31
CA ARG A 38 7.60 -16.24 0.51
C ARG A 38 6.54 -15.97 -0.55
N ALA A 39 6.83 -15.12 -1.54
CA ALA A 39 5.86 -14.63 -2.51
C ALA A 39 4.56 -14.12 -1.84
N THR A 40 4.68 -13.50 -0.66
CA THR A 40 3.52 -12.98 0.06
C THR A 40 2.95 -11.78 -0.70
N VAL A 41 1.68 -11.90 -1.10
CA VAL A 41 0.98 -10.85 -1.83
C VAL A 41 0.64 -9.70 -0.87
N ILE A 42 0.99 -8.49 -1.27
CA ILE A 42 0.66 -7.25 -0.58
C ILE A 42 -0.36 -6.51 -1.43
N GLU A 43 -1.55 -6.33 -0.88
CA GLU A 43 -2.57 -5.44 -1.44
C GLU A 43 -2.25 -4.00 -1.01
N VAL A 44 -2.00 -3.13 -1.98
CA VAL A 44 -1.82 -1.69 -1.75
C VAL A 44 -3.10 -0.95 -2.11
N CYS A 45 -3.44 0.07 -1.33
CA CYS A 45 -4.65 0.87 -1.51
C CYS A 45 -4.28 2.35 -1.63
N PRO A 46 -3.84 2.80 -2.83
CA PRO A 46 -3.25 4.13 -3.04
C PRO A 46 -4.05 5.28 -2.41
N THR A 47 -5.35 5.40 -2.69
CA THR A 47 -6.18 6.49 -2.17
C THR A 47 -6.29 6.44 -0.65
N SER A 48 -6.58 5.27 -0.07
CA SER A 48 -6.66 5.09 1.39
C SER A 48 -5.32 5.44 2.05
N ASN A 49 -4.21 4.89 1.54
CA ASN A 49 -2.88 5.13 2.08
C ASN A 49 -2.51 6.62 2.03
N LEU A 50 -2.79 7.32 0.92
CA LEU A 50 -2.50 8.75 0.79
C LEU A 50 -3.41 9.63 1.65
N ARG A 51 -4.68 9.24 1.86
CA ARG A 51 -5.64 10.01 2.66
C ARG A 51 -5.46 9.85 4.16
N ILE A 52 -5.23 8.62 4.63
CA ILE A 52 -5.22 8.30 6.08
C ILE A 52 -3.92 7.66 6.57
N GLY A 53 -3.08 7.13 5.68
CA GLY A 53 -1.87 6.39 6.05
C GLY A 53 -0.68 7.24 6.49
N ALA A 54 -0.85 8.56 6.62
CA ALA A 54 0.21 9.52 6.97
C ALA A 54 1.46 9.42 6.07
N VAL A 55 1.31 8.93 4.84
CA VAL A 55 2.38 8.87 3.84
C VAL A 55 2.27 10.04 2.86
N LYS A 56 3.39 10.72 2.61
CA LYS A 56 3.44 11.79 1.60
C LYS A 56 3.56 11.25 0.18
N LYS A 57 4.13 10.04 0.03
CA LYS A 57 4.30 9.32 -1.23
C LYS A 57 3.99 7.86 -0.98
N HIS A 58 3.36 7.23 -1.95
CA HIS A 58 2.98 5.84 -1.84
C HIS A 58 4.24 4.94 -1.88
N PRO A 59 4.37 3.90 -1.01
CA PRO A 59 5.59 3.09 -0.91
C PRO A 59 5.76 2.06 -2.04
N VAL A 60 4.84 2.00 -3.01
CA VAL A 60 4.83 0.98 -4.09
C VAL A 60 6.16 0.85 -4.80
N HIS A 61 6.84 1.95 -5.10
CA HIS A 61 8.14 1.91 -5.78
C HIS A 61 9.21 1.18 -4.97
N ARG A 62 9.18 1.34 -3.64
CA ARG A 62 10.06 0.60 -2.74
C ARG A 62 9.71 -0.89 -2.71
N PHE A 63 8.43 -1.22 -2.78
CA PHE A 63 7.98 -2.61 -2.83
C PHE A 63 8.39 -3.30 -4.13
N LEU A 64 8.18 -2.64 -5.27
CA LEU A 64 8.55 -3.15 -6.59
C LEU A 64 10.07 -3.34 -6.72
N SER A 65 10.87 -2.37 -6.24
CA SER A 65 12.34 -2.49 -6.24
C SER A 65 12.91 -3.53 -5.27
N ASN A 66 12.08 -4.10 -4.39
CA ASN A 66 12.45 -5.19 -3.48
C ASN A 66 11.74 -6.51 -3.84
N ASP A 67 11.29 -6.64 -5.09
CA ASP A 67 10.67 -7.86 -5.65
C ASP A 67 9.44 -8.35 -4.87
N LEU A 68 8.72 -7.44 -4.21
CA LEU A 68 7.48 -7.79 -3.53
C LEU A 68 6.36 -8.05 -4.54
N SER A 69 5.58 -9.10 -4.27
CA SER A 69 4.32 -9.39 -4.95
C SER A 69 3.28 -8.34 -4.55
N VAL A 70 3.01 -7.37 -5.44
CA VAL A 70 2.05 -6.28 -5.17
C VAL A 70 0.80 -6.45 -6.04
N VAL A 71 -0.37 -6.18 -5.46
CA VAL A 71 -1.65 -6.04 -6.17
C VAL A 71 -2.35 -4.76 -5.71
N VAL A 72 -3.26 -4.23 -6.51
CA VAL A 72 -3.98 -2.99 -6.21
C VAL A 72 -5.37 -3.31 -5.67
N GLY A 73 -5.74 -2.65 -4.58
CA GLY A 73 -7.07 -2.67 -3.96
C GLY A 73 -7.63 -1.26 -3.80
N ALA A 74 -8.95 -1.15 -3.68
CA ALA A 74 -9.64 0.13 -3.47
C ALA A 74 -10.03 0.38 -2.00
N ASP A 75 -9.74 -0.57 -1.10
CA ASP A 75 -10.13 -0.55 0.32
C ASP A 75 -11.65 -0.38 0.48
N ASP A 76 -12.11 0.82 0.83
CA ASP A 76 -13.52 1.20 0.94
C ASP A 76 -13.94 2.23 -0.14
N PRO A 77 -14.30 1.80 -1.37
CA PRO A 77 -14.71 2.68 -2.47
C PRO A 77 -15.73 3.76 -2.09
N GLY A 78 -16.73 3.40 -1.27
CA GLY A 78 -17.78 4.33 -0.84
C GLY A 78 -17.32 5.38 0.17
N ILE A 79 -16.27 5.09 0.96
CA ILE A 79 -15.68 6.05 1.91
C ILE A 79 -14.70 6.98 1.20
N PHE A 80 -13.94 6.43 0.26
CA PHE A 80 -12.88 7.17 -0.42
C PHE A 80 -13.31 7.83 -1.72
N ASP A 81 -14.54 7.58 -2.19
CA ASP A 81 -15.03 8.06 -3.48
C ASP A 81 -14.02 7.74 -4.60
N THR A 82 -13.69 6.46 -4.68
CA THR A 82 -12.71 5.91 -5.63
C THR A 82 -13.23 4.59 -6.20
N ASP A 83 -12.59 4.11 -7.25
CA ASP A 83 -12.80 2.79 -7.83
C ASP A 83 -11.45 2.18 -8.22
N LEU A 84 -11.46 0.90 -8.63
CA LEU A 84 -10.21 0.21 -8.95
C LEU A 84 -9.47 0.86 -10.12
N GLU A 85 -10.17 1.38 -11.13
CA GLU A 85 -9.54 2.05 -12.26
C GLU A 85 -8.78 3.30 -11.80
N GLN A 86 -9.39 4.11 -10.94
CA GLN A 86 -8.76 5.29 -10.35
C GLN A 86 -7.51 4.95 -9.53
N GLU A 87 -7.53 3.86 -8.75
CA GLU A 87 -6.33 3.41 -8.01
C GLU A 87 -5.15 3.11 -8.94
N PHE A 88 -5.40 2.43 -10.07
CA PHE A 88 -4.37 2.20 -11.09
C PHE A 88 -3.90 3.52 -11.73
N GLN A 89 -4.80 4.47 -12.00
CA GLN A 89 -4.42 5.78 -12.54
C GLN A 89 -3.55 6.58 -11.56
N ILE A 90 -3.81 6.49 -10.25
CA ILE A 90 -2.98 7.13 -9.22
C ILE A 90 -1.56 6.57 -9.28
N LEU A 91 -1.40 5.25 -9.32
CA LEU A 91 -0.07 4.61 -9.40
C LEU A 91 0.65 4.95 -10.71
N LYS A 92 -0.08 4.97 -11.84
CA LYS A 92 0.46 5.38 -13.14
C LYS A 92 0.98 6.82 -13.11
N ARG A 93 0.20 7.74 -12.52
CA ARG A 93 0.60 9.14 -12.34
C ARG A 93 1.78 9.30 -11.37
N ASP A 94 1.91 8.42 -10.38
CA ASP A 94 3.05 8.35 -9.47
C ASP A 94 4.29 7.68 -10.11
N GLY A 95 4.19 7.26 -11.38
CA GLY A 95 5.32 6.78 -12.18
C GLY A 95 5.53 5.27 -12.17
N VAL A 96 4.56 4.47 -11.72
CA VAL A 96 4.62 3.01 -11.88
C VAL A 96 4.51 2.66 -13.36
N SER A 97 5.38 1.76 -13.84
CA SER A 97 5.45 1.40 -15.25
C SER A 97 4.21 0.63 -15.70
N GLU A 98 3.81 0.76 -16.97
CA GLU A 98 2.67 0.00 -17.51
C GLU A 98 2.87 -1.52 -17.33
N SER A 99 4.09 -2.02 -17.55
CA SER A 99 4.44 -3.42 -17.35
C SER A 99 4.28 -3.88 -15.89
N ASP A 100 4.56 -3.02 -14.91
CA ASP A 100 4.32 -3.34 -13.51
C ASP A 100 2.83 -3.37 -13.19
N LEU A 101 2.05 -2.43 -13.74
CA LEU A 101 0.59 -2.42 -13.56
C LEU A 101 -0.06 -3.68 -14.17
N GLU A 102 0.36 -4.07 -15.37
CA GLU A 102 -0.08 -5.31 -16.01
C GLU A 102 0.27 -6.54 -15.16
N ARG A 103 1.48 -6.59 -14.61
CA ARG A 103 1.92 -7.65 -13.70
C ARG A 103 1.08 -7.71 -12.42
N MET A 104 0.70 -6.56 -11.85
CA MET A 104 -0.19 -6.50 -10.68
C MET A 104 -1.57 -7.08 -11.00
N VAL A 105 -2.13 -6.78 -12.18
CA VAL A 105 -3.42 -7.33 -12.64
C VAL A 105 -3.33 -8.85 -12.80
N GLU A 106 -2.27 -9.34 -13.45
CA GLU A 106 -2.06 -10.78 -13.63
C GLU A 106 -1.92 -11.50 -12.29
N LEU A 107 -1.13 -10.94 -11.38
CA LEU A 107 -0.92 -11.49 -10.04
C LEU A 107 -2.22 -11.53 -9.24
N SER A 108 -3.04 -10.48 -9.29
CA SER A 108 -4.34 -10.42 -8.61
C SER A 108 -5.26 -11.58 -9.01
N ARG A 109 -5.33 -11.91 -10.31
CA ARG A 109 -6.14 -13.04 -10.81
C ARG A 109 -5.70 -14.40 -10.27
N LYS A 110 -4.39 -14.56 -10.01
CA LYS A 110 -3.79 -15.79 -9.47
C LYS A 110 -3.84 -15.86 -7.94
N SER A 111 -4.04 -14.71 -7.29
CA SER A 111 -3.94 -14.56 -5.84
C SER A 111 -5.31 -14.57 -5.15
N THR A 112 -6.22 -15.41 -5.64
CA THR A 112 -7.56 -15.55 -5.08
C THR A 112 -7.54 -16.52 -3.90
N SER A 113 -8.33 -16.22 -2.87
CA SER A 113 -8.62 -17.17 -1.80
C SER A 113 -9.99 -17.80 -2.06
N PRO A 114 -10.08 -19.10 -2.35
CA PRO A 114 -11.37 -19.79 -2.46
C PRO A 114 -12.20 -19.69 -1.17
N ALA A 115 -11.51 -19.71 -0.01
CA ALA A 115 -12.14 -19.61 1.31
C ALA A 115 -12.80 -18.23 1.56
N LEU A 116 -12.25 -17.15 0.99
CA LEU A 116 -12.80 -15.80 1.13
C LEU A 116 -13.74 -15.41 -0.01
N SER A 117 -13.47 -15.91 -1.22
CA SER A 117 -14.26 -15.56 -2.41
C SER A 117 -15.50 -16.42 -2.59
N GLY A 118 -15.59 -17.58 -1.90
CA GLY A 118 -16.66 -18.55 -2.09
C GLY A 118 -16.68 -19.21 -3.47
N ARG A 119 -15.66 -18.94 -4.30
CA ARG A 119 -15.52 -19.50 -5.64
C ARG A 119 -14.70 -20.79 -5.55
N SER A 120 -15.31 -21.90 -5.98
CA SER A 120 -14.58 -23.13 -6.27
C SER A 120 -13.77 -22.92 -7.55
N ASN A 121 -12.47 -23.26 -7.52
CA ASN A 121 -11.65 -23.33 -8.75
C ASN A 121 -12.22 -24.35 -9.74
#